data_AF-A0A2D7FJ85-F1
#
_entry.id   AF-A0A2D7FJ85-F1
#
_cell.length_a   1.000
_cell.length_b   1.000
_cell.length_c   1.000
_cell.angle_alpha   90.00
_cell.angle_beta   90.00
_cell.angle_gamma   90.00
#
_symmetry.space_group_name_H-M   'P 1'
#
loop_
_entity.id
_entity.type
_entity.pdbx_description
1 polymer ?
#
loop_
_entity_poly.entity_id
_entity_poly.type
_entity_poly.pdbx_seq_one_letter_code
_entity_poly.pdbx_strand_id
1 'polypeptide(L)' 'MAANDMRRAPFTEPTLDHLLNDPTIRLLMDRDGVRVDDLTDLLALVRKRLLAERWRHGV' A
#
# COMPACT_ATOMS: atom_id res chain seq x y z
N MET A 1 -30.40 1.11 -28.88
CA MET A 1 -29.57 0.28 -27.99
C MET A 1 -28.13 0.74 -28.18
N ALA A 2 -27.75 1.86 -27.56
CA ALA A 2 -26.43 2.45 -27.71
C ALA A 2 -25.48 1.76 -26.72
N ALA A 3 -24.46 1.09 -27.25
CA ALA A 3 -23.40 0.50 -26.46
C ALA A 3 -22.70 1.61 -25.67
N ASN A 4 -22.79 1.51 -24.34
CA ASN A 4 -22.15 2.39 -23.39
C ASN A 4 -20.64 2.13 -23.44
N ASP A 5 -19.97 2.75 -24.41
CA ASP A 5 -18.53 2.70 -24.61
C ASP A 5 -17.84 3.62 -23.58
N MET A 6 -18.01 3.27 -22.30
CA MET A 6 -17.23 3.86 -21.22
C MET A 6 -15.80 3.36 -21.38
N ARG A 7 -15.00 4.15 -22.12
CA ARG A 7 -13.54 4.05 -22.09
C ARG A 7 -13.11 4.09 -20.63
N ARG A 8 -12.80 2.94 -20.03
CA ARG A 8 -12.21 2.90 -18.69
C ARG A 8 -10.93 3.73 -18.79
N ALA A 9 -10.88 4.83 -18.04
CA ALA A 9 -9.63 5.54 -17.84
C ALA A 9 -8.57 4.51 -17.42
N PRO A 10 -7.32 4.62 -17.90
CA PRO A 10 -6.26 3.72 -17.49
C PRO A 10 -6.17 3.74 -15.95
N PHE A 11 -6.25 2.55 -15.34
CA PHE A 11 -6.14 2.41 -13.90
C PHE A 11 -4.77 2.94 -13.48
N THR A 12 -4.77 4.00 -12.68
CA THR A 12 -3.56 4.50 -12.03
C THR A 12 -3.47 3.81 -10.69
N GLU A 13 -2.38 3.06 -10.49
CA GLU A 13 -2.13 2.39 -9.22
C GLU A 13 -2.05 3.43 -8.09
N PRO A 14 -2.84 3.28 -7.01
CA PRO A 14 -2.82 4.21 -5.89
C PRO A 14 -1.49 4.11 -5.14
N THR A 15 -1.03 5.24 -4.61
CA THR A 15 0.11 5.25 -3.69
C THR A 15 -0.28 4.58 -2.37
N LEU A 16 0.71 4.14 -1.59
CA LEU A 16 0.47 3.64 -0.24
C LEU A 16 -0.26 4.69 0.62
N ASP A 17 0.11 5.96 0.50
CA ASP A 17 -0.56 7.05 1.21
C ASP A 17 -2.04 7.17 0.82
N HIS A 18 -2.37 7.07 -0.47
CA HIS A 18 -3.77 7.04 -0.91
C HIS A 18 -4.54 5.85 -0.31
N LEU A 19 -3.93 4.67 -0.24
CA LEU A 19 -4.55 3.48 0.34
C LEU A 19 -4.75 3.61 1.85
N LEU A 20 -3.79 4.15 2.60
CA LEU A 20 -3.90 4.35 4.05
C LEU A 20 -4.89 5.47 4.42
N ASN A 21 -5.18 6.36 3.48
CA ASN A 21 -6.21 7.39 3.61
C ASN A 21 -7.58 6.98 3.05
N ASP A 22 -7.68 5.80 2.43
CA ASP A 22 -8.96 5.27 1.96
C ASP A 22 -9.86 4.88 3.14
N PRO A 23 -11.12 5.33 3.19
CA PRO A 23 -12.01 5.08 4.32
C PRO A 23 -12.38 3.59 4.46
N THR A 24 -12.49 2.86 3.35
CA THR A 24 -12.78 1.42 3.38
C THR A 24 -11.61 0.66 3.97
N ILE A 25 -10.38 0.99 3.56
CA ILE A 25 -9.17 0.40 4.13
C ILE A 25 -9.06 0.71 5.62
N ARG A 26 -9.30 1.96 6.03
CA ARG A 26 -9.27 2.35 7.45
C ARG A 26 -10.29 1.56 8.30
N LEU A 27 -11.50 1.33 7.77
CA LEU A 27 -12.50 0.51 8.45
C LEU A 27 -12.05 -0.95 8.61
N LEU A 28 -11.43 -1.52 7.58
CA LEU A 28 -10.89 -2.89 7.65
C LEU A 28 -9.74 -2.98 8.65
N MET A 29 -8.84 -2.00 8.65
CA MET A 29 -7.74 -1.91 9.60
C MET A 29 -8.25 -1.84 11.04
N ASP A 30 -9.24 -0.99 11.32
CA ASP A 30 -9.85 -0.88 12.65
C ASP A 30 -10.51 -2.19 13.09
N ARG A 31 -11.30 -2.81 12.20
CA ARG A 31 -11.91 -4.13 12.42
C ARG A 31 -10.88 -5.19 12.78
N ASP A 32 -9.73 -5.16 12.11
CA ASP A 32 -8.66 -6.15 12.27
C ASP A 32 -7.66 -5.77 13.37
N GLY A 33 -7.87 -4.66 14.07
CA GLY A 33 -7.00 -4.17 15.14
C GLY A 33 -5.62 -3.68 14.67
N VAL A 34 -5.52 -3.26 13.40
CA VAL A 34 -4.29 -2.78 12.78
C VAL A 34 -4.25 -1.25 12.82
N ARG A 35 -3.23 -0.68 13.48
CA ARG A 35 -3.00 0.77 13.46
C ARG A 35 -2.11 1.14 12.29
N VAL A 36 -2.31 2.34 11.73
CA VAL A 36 -1.46 2.87 10.65
C VAL A 36 -0.01 2.95 11.11
N ASP A 37 0.22 3.43 12.33
CA ASP A 37 1.56 3.57 12.92
C ASP A 37 2.29 2.21 12.94
N ASP A 38 1.63 1.16 13.46
CA ASP A 38 2.20 -0.20 13.53
C ASP A 38 2.59 -0.74 12.16
N LEU A 39 1.74 -0.51 11.14
CA LEU A 39 2.02 -0.92 9.77
C LEU A 39 3.20 -0.13 9.19
N THR A 40 3.27 1.18 9.42
CA THR A 40 4.37 2.01 8.92
C THR A 40 5.71 1.66 9.58
N ASP A 41 5.70 1.34 10.88
CA ASP A 41 6.89 0.90 11.62
C ASP A 41 7.39 -0.44 11.11
N LEU A 42 6.47 -1.39 10.85
CA LEU A 42 6.81 -2.67 10.24
C LEU A 42 7.46 -2.48 8.87
N LEU A 43 6.88 -1.65 8.00
CA LEU A 43 7.43 -1.37 6.68
C LEU A 43 8.82 -0.73 6.77
N ALA A 44 9.02 0.22 7.69
CA ALA A 44 10.31 0.85 7.93
C ALA A 44 11.37 -0.15 8.40
N LEU A 45 10.99 -1.07 9.30
CA LEU A 45 11.87 -2.11 9.83
C LEU A 45 12.26 -3.11 8.73
N VAL A 46 11.29 -3.60 7.96
CA VAL A 46 11.54 -4.52 6.83
C VAL A 46 12.42 -3.85 5.78
N ARG A 47 12.16 -2.58 5.44
CA ARG A 47 12.99 -1.83 4.49
C ARG A 47 14.43 -1.71 4.97
N LYS A 48 14.65 -1.36 6.24
CA LYS A 48 16.00 -1.30 6.84
C LYS A 48 16.71 -2.64 6.73
N ARG A 49 16.00 -3.74 7.03
CA ARG A 49 16.55 -5.10 6.93
C ARG A 49 16.92 -5.47 5.50
N LEU A 50 16.02 -5.26 4.54
CA LEU A 50 16.27 -5.59 3.13
C LEU A 50 17.43 -4.77 2.55
N LEU A 51 17.54 -3.49 2.92
CA LEU A 51 18.68 -2.68 2.54
C LEU A 51 19.97 -3.23 3.17
N ALA A 52 19.97 -3.55 4.46
CA ALA A 52 21.16 -4.14 5.09
C ALA A 52 21.56 -5.49 4.46
N GLU A 53 20.61 -6.34 4.08
CA GLU A 53 20.85 -7.59 3.35
C GLU A 53 21.45 -7.32 1.98
N ARG A 54 20.89 -6.39 1.20
CA ARG A 54 21.43 -5.99 -0.09
C ARG A 54 22.90 -5.54 0.00
N TRP A 55 23.26 -4.82 1.07
CA TRP A 55 24.65 -4.38 1.27
C TRP A 55 25.57 -5.53 1.66
N ARG A 56 25.06 -6.55 2.38
CA ARG A 56 25.84 -7.75 2.73
C ARG A 56 26.03 -8.70 1.55
N HIS A 57 25.09 -8.75 0.61
CA HIS A 57 25.14 -9.62 -0.57
C HIS A 57 25.73 -8.93 -1.81
N GLY A 58 26.01 -7.63 -1.75
CA GLY A 58 26.76 -6.91 -2.77
C GLY A 58 28.26 -7.08 -2.57
N VAL A 59 28.79 -8.25 -2.96
CA VAL A 59 30.19 -8.50 -3.35
C VAL A 59 30.18 -8.86 -4.82
#